data_AF-A0A8X6J7N0-F1
#
_entry.id   AF-A0A8X6J7N0-F1
#
_cell.length_a   1.000
_cell.length_b   1.000
_cell.length_c   1.000
_cell.angle_alpha   90.00
_cell.angle_beta   90.00
_cell.angle_gamma   90.00
#
_symmetry.space_group_name_H-M   'P 1'
#
loop_
_entity.id
_entity.type
_entity.pdbx_description
1 polymer ?
#
loop_
_entity_poly.entity_id
_entity_poly.type
_entity_poly.pdbx_seq_one_letter_code
_entity_poly.pdbx_strand_id
1 'polypeptide(L)'
;MNQRPKQIIITKPFDEALDELHDSTAKFKLHSFVKNVQSNYFQNVKRVLTSEKAIVQIDFAENYTLISQDEIQSVHWSHGQVMLFTRCIWTTD
;
A
#
# COMPACT_ATOMS: atom_id res chain seq x y z
N MET A 1 18.05 14.65 -0.01
CA MET A 1 16.99 15.68 -0.05
C MET A 1 15.72 14.99 -0.56
N ASN A 2 14.77 14.64 0.32
CA ASN A 2 13.61 13.80 -0.01
C ASN A 2 12.64 14.52 -0.97
N GLN A 3 12.67 14.18 -2.26
CA GLN A 3 11.63 14.62 -3.18
C GLN A 3 10.35 13.84 -2.89
N ARG A 4 9.28 14.56 -2.51
CA ARG A 4 7.94 13.97 -2.37
C ARG A 4 7.52 13.37 -3.72
N PRO A 5 6.81 12.22 -3.73
CA PRO A 5 6.25 11.67 -4.96
C PRO A 5 5.39 12.75 -5.62
N LYS A 6 5.73 13.08 -6.88
CA LYS A 6 5.00 14.06 -7.66
C LYS A 6 3.83 13.35 -8.33
N GLN A 7 2.67 13.99 -8.33
CA GLN A 7 1.53 13.53 -9.13
C GLN A 7 1.97 13.50 -10.60
N ILE A 8 1.94 12.31 -11.20
CA ILE A 8 2.23 12.14 -12.63
C ILE A 8 0.91 12.31 -13.37
N ILE A 9 0.84 13.28 -14.26
CA ILE A 9 -0.27 13.44 -15.19
C ILE A 9 0.11 12.70 -16.46
N ILE A 10 -0.68 11.69 -16.81
CA ILE A 10 -0.52 10.92 -18.04
C ILE A 10 -1.63 11.36 -18.98
N THR A 11 -1.26 11.88 -20.15
CA THR A 11 -2.21 12.27 -21.20
C THR A 11 -2.20 11.20 -22.27
N LYS A 12 -3.36 10.62 -22.57
CA LYS A 12 -3.56 9.62 -23.62
C LYS A 12 -4.75 10.00 -24.51
N PRO A 13 -4.83 9.47 -25.74
CA PRO A 13 -6.05 9.49 -26.53
C PRO A 13 -7.24 8.94 -25.74
N PHE A 14 -8.45 9.43 -26.04
CA PHE A 14 -9.66 9.07 -25.30
C PHE A 14 -9.89 7.56 -25.23
N ASP A 15 -9.75 6.85 -26.35
CA ASP A 15 -10.00 5.42 -26.44
C ASP A 15 -9.02 4.62 -25.56
N GLU A 16 -7.73 4.96 -25.59
CA GLU A 16 -6.72 4.31 -24.74
C GLU A 16 -6.96 4.56 -23.25
N ALA A 17 -7.41 5.75 -22.88
CA ALA A 17 -7.76 6.07 -21.49
C ALA A 17 -9.01 5.30 -21.05
N LEU A 18 -9.98 5.12 -21.95
CA LEU A 18 -11.20 4.37 -21.68
C LEU A 18 -10.92 2.88 -21.47
N ASP A 19 -10.05 2.30 -22.31
CA ASP A 19 -9.63 0.90 -22.19
C ASP A 19 -8.88 0.65 -20.88
N GLU A 20 -7.93 1.52 -20.52
CA GLU A 20 -7.18 1.40 -19.25
C GLU A 20 -8.09 1.56 -18.02
N LEU A 21 -9.09 2.46 -18.10
CA LEU A 21 -10.11 2.59 -17.06
C LEU A 21 -10.95 1.30 -16.96
N HIS A 22 -11.36 0.73 -18.08
CA HIS A 22 -12.13 -0.51 -18.10
C HIS A 22 -11.33 -1.67 -17.47
N ASP A 23 -10.07 -1.83 -17.86
CA ASP A 23 -9.19 -2.89 -17.36
C ASP A 23 -8.88 -2.76 -15.86
N SER A 24 -8.75 -1.52 -15.37
CA SER A 24 -8.54 -1.26 -13.94
C SER A 24 -9.82 -1.35 -13.10
N THR A 25 -11.00 -1.18 -13.71
CA THR A 25 -12.28 -1.15 -12.99
C THR A 25 -12.57 -2.44 -12.23
N ALA A 26 -12.29 -3.61 -12.82
CA ALA A 26 -12.50 -4.89 -12.16
C ALA A 26 -11.62 -5.04 -10.90
N LYS A 27 -10.34 -4.70 -11.02
CA LYS A 27 -9.38 -4.70 -9.90
C LYS A 27 -9.79 -3.70 -8.82
N PHE A 28 -10.24 -2.50 -9.22
CA PHE A 28 -10.70 -1.47 -8.31
C PHE A 28 -11.96 -1.89 -7.53
N LYS A 29 -12.93 -2.53 -8.19
CA LYS A 29 -14.14 -3.06 -7.54
C LYS A 29 -13.78 -4.09 -6.46
N LEU A 30 -12.92 -5.05 -6.80
CA LEU A 30 -12.46 -6.06 -5.85
C LEU A 30 -11.71 -5.42 -4.67
N HIS A 31 -10.76 -4.53 -4.96
CA HIS A 31 -10.03 -3.78 -3.93
C HIS A 31 -10.99 -3.04 -2.99
N SER A 32 -11.94 -2.28 -3.55
CA SER A 32 -12.93 -1.52 -2.78
C SER A 32 -13.78 -2.42 -1.89
N PHE A 33 -14.23 -3.57 -2.41
CA PHE A 33 -14.99 -4.54 -1.64
C PHE A 33 -14.18 -5.08 -0.45
N VAL A 34 -12.97 -5.58 -0.70
CA VAL A 34 -12.08 -6.14 0.33
C VAL A 34 -11.76 -5.09 1.40
N LYS A 35 -11.39 -3.87 0.98
CA LYS A 35 -11.12 -2.74 1.88
C LYS A 35 -12.31 -2.43 2.78
N ASN A 36 -13.53 -2.47 2.24
CA ASN A 36 -14.74 -2.19 3.03
C ASN A 36 -15.04 -3.30 4.05
N VAL A 37 -14.88 -4.57 3.66
CA VAL A 37 -15.03 -5.71 4.58
C VAL A 37 -14.02 -5.62 5.72
N GLN A 38 -12.74 -5.40 5.40
CA GLN A 38 -11.66 -5.27 6.38
C GLN A 38 -11.89 -4.08 7.33
N SER A 39 -12.29 -2.93 6.78
CA SER A 39 -12.58 -1.73 7.58
C SER A 39 -13.74 -1.96 8.55
N ASN A 40 -14.83 -2.57 8.09
CA ASN A 40 -15.98 -2.88 8.94
C ASN A 40 -15.61 -3.86 10.06
N TYR A 41 -14.84 -4.92 9.74
CA TYR A 41 -14.34 -5.86 10.72
C TYR A 41 -13.47 -5.16 11.77
N PHE A 42 -12.50 -4.35 11.34
CA PHE A 42 -11.63 -3.60 12.24
C PHE A 42 -12.42 -2.69 13.19
N GLN A 43 -13.41 -1.95 12.69
CA GLN A 43 -14.26 -1.10 13.54
C GLN A 43 -15.05 -1.92 14.58
N ASN A 44 -15.56 -3.09 14.18
CA ASN A 44 -16.27 -3.97 15.11
C ASN A 44 -15.36 -4.51 16.21
N VAL A 45 -14.15 -4.95 15.87
CA VAL A 45 -13.16 -5.42 16.86
C VAL A 45 -12.73 -4.28 17.78
N LYS A 46 -12.51 -3.09 17.24
CA LYS A 46 -12.14 -1.90 18.02
C LYS A 46 -13.21 -1.51 19.05
N ARG A 47 -14.49 -1.67 18.74
CA ARG A 47 -15.61 -1.36 19.67
C ARG A 47 -15.65 -2.27 20.90
N VAL A 48 -15.18 -3.50 20.79
CA VAL A 48 -15.19 -4.50 21.88
C VAL A 48 -13.81 -4.70 22.49
N LEU A 49 -12.87 -3.79 22.23
CA LEU A 49 -11.52 -3.86 22.75
C LEU A 49 -11.51 -3.64 24.27
N THR A 50 -10.81 -4.51 24.99
CA THR A 50 -10.62 -4.46 26.44
C THR A 50 -9.19 -4.06 26.76
N SER A 51 -8.91 -3.61 27.99
CA SER A 51 -7.56 -3.24 28.45
C SER A 51 -6.54 -4.38 28.39
N GLU A 52 -7.00 -5.63 28.41
CA GLU A 52 -6.15 -6.82 28.28
C GLU A 52 -5.77 -7.17 26.83
N LYS A 53 -6.31 -6.45 25.84
CA LYS A 53 -6.15 -6.75 24.41
C LYS A 53 -5.67 -5.53 23.65
N ALA A 54 -4.90 -5.78 22.59
CA ALA A 54 -4.49 -4.75 21.65
C ALA A 54 -4.82 -5.20 20.22
N ILE A 55 -5.09 -4.24 19.34
CA ILE A 55 -5.28 -4.50 17.91
C ILE A 55 -4.04 -4.00 17.19
N VAL A 56 -3.39 -4.88 16.43
CA VAL A 56 -2.27 -4.53 15.58
C VAL A 56 -2.74 -4.51 14.14
N GLN A 57 -2.75 -3.34 13.53
CA GLN A 57 -2.95 -3.20 12.09
C GLN A 57 -1.57 -3.13 11.43
N ILE A 58 -1.31 -4.03 10.50
CA ILE A 58 -0.07 -4.10 9.74
C ILE A 58 -0.40 -3.80 8.29
N ASP A 59 0.27 -2.79 7.72
CA ASP A 59 0.23 -2.52 6.30
C ASP A 59 1.52 -3.00 5.64
N PHE A 60 1.38 -3.61 4.47
CA PHE A 60 2.43 -4.30 3.75
C PHE A 60 2.89 -3.47 2.56
N ALA A 61 4.10 -2.92 2.63
CA ALA A 61 4.72 -2.26 1.49
C ALA A 61 5.52 -3.29 0.69
N GLU A 62 4.86 -4.00 -0.22
CA GLU A 62 5.44 -5.10 -1.01
C GLU A 62 6.65 -4.69 -1.87
N ASN A 63 6.80 -3.40 -2.17
CA ASN A 63 7.67 -2.93 -3.24
C ASN A 63 8.70 -1.88 -2.81
N TYR A 64 9.36 -2.05 -1.66
CA TYR A 64 10.56 -1.25 -1.38
C TYR A 64 11.82 -2.00 -1.86
N THR A 65 12.23 -1.73 -3.09
CA THR A 65 13.56 -2.08 -3.55
C THR A 65 14.54 -1.08 -2.95
N LEU A 66 15.56 -1.56 -2.24
CA LEU A 66 16.70 -0.73 -1.84
C LEU A 66 17.45 -0.28 -3.10
N ILE A 67 17.06 0.85 -3.66
CA ILE A 67 17.88 1.55 -4.65
C ILE A 67 18.79 2.47 -3.86
N SER A 68 20.02 2.02 -3.59
CA SER A 68 21.05 2.91 -3.04
C SER A 68 21.36 3.98 -4.10
N GLN A 69 21.24 5.26 -3.75
CA GLN A 69 21.44 6.37 -4.69
C GLN A 69 22.90 6.54 -5.14
N ASP A 70 23.84 5.78 -4.55
CA ASP A 70 25.28 5.78 -4.83
C ASP A 70 25.85 4.35 -5.07
N GLU A 71 25.08 3.42 -5.64
CA GLU A 71 25.60 2.08 -5.97
C GLU A 71 26.35 2.05 -7.31
N ILE A 72 27.59 1.55 -7.27
CA ILE A 72 28.43 1.28 -8.45
C ILE A 72 27.70 0.24 -9.33
N GLN A 73 27.75 0.40 -10.65
CA GLN A 73 27.03 -0.46 -11.62
C GLN A 73 27.28 -1.98 -11.47
N SER A 74 28.32 -2.40 -10.75
CA SER A 74 28.60 -3.82 -10.45
C SER A 74 27.59 -4.49 -9.50
N VAL A 75 26.71 -3.75 -8.82
CA VAL A 75 25.68 -4.28 -7.89
C VAL A 75 24.29 -4.40 -8.54
N HIS A 76 24.17 -4.09 -9.84
CA HIS A 76 22.88 -4.05 -10.54
C HIS A 76 22.05 -5.35 -10.51
N TRP A 77 22.66 -6.51 -10.24
CA TRP A 77 21.98 -7.81 -10.29
C TRP A 77 21.80 -8.50 -8.92
N SER A 78 22.14 -7.82 -7.81
CA SER A 78 22.04 -8.41 -6.46
C SER A 78 21.41 -7.47 -5.44
N HIS A 79 20.34 -6.76 -5.83
CA HIS A 79 19.63 -5.92 -4.88
C HIS A 79 18.96 -6.80 -3.81
N GLY A 80 19.38 -6.64 -2.55
CA GLY A 80 18.70 -7.22 -1.42
C GLY A 80 17.28 -6.66 -1.34
N GLN A 81 16.28 -7.52 -1.49
CA GLN A 81 14.89 -7.12 -1.24
C GLN A 81 14.71 -6.97 0.27
N VAL A 82 14.17 -5.83 0.70
CA VAL A 82 13.82 -5.61 2.10
C VAL A 82 12.34 -5.36 2.17
N MET A 83 11.70 -6.09 3.08
CA MET A 83 10.26 -6.01 3.29
C MET A 83 9.99 -4.95 4.36
N LEU A 84 9.38 -3.83 3.95
CA LEU A 84 8.92 -2.82 4.89
C LEU A 84 7.45 -3.08 5.25
N PHE A 85 7.15 -3.05 6.55
CA PHE A 85 5.78 -3.08 7.03
C PHE A 85 5.58 -1.95 8.04
N THR A 86 4.44 -1.28 7.95
CA THR A 86 4.04 -0.26 8.93
C THR A 86 3.08 -0.90 9.93
N ARG A 87 3.26 -0.65 11.23
CA ARG A 87 2.38 -1.17 12.28
C ARG A 87 1.74 -0.04 13.07
N CYS A 88 0.43 -0.10 13.22
CA CYS A 88 -0.34 0.74 14.13
C CYS A 88 -0.93 -0.13 15.23
N ILE A 89 -0.71 0.25 16.48
CA ILE A 89 -1.22 -0.46 17.65
C ILE A 89 -2.33 0.37 18.27
N TRP A 90 -3.46 -0.27 18.55
CA TRP A 90 -4.60 0.33 19.22
C TRP A 90 -4.82 -0.38 20.55
N THR A 91 -4.84 0.39 21.63
CA THR A 91 -5.19 -0.04 22.99
C THR A 91 -6.37 0.78 23.48
N THR A 92 -7.03 0.36 24.56
CA THR A 92 -7.86 1.27 25.35
C THR A 92 -6.94 2.24 26.11
N ASP A 93 -7.40 3.46 26.36
CA ASP A 93 -6.66 4.45 27.18
C ASP A 93 -6.39 3.93 28.61
#